data_AF-A0AAD6X7F0-F1
#
_entry.id   AF-A0AAD6X7F0-F1
#
_cell.length_a   1.000
_cell.length_b   1.000
_cell.length_c   1.000
_cell.angle_alpha   90.00
_cell.angle_beta   90.00
_cell.angle_gamma   90.00
#
_symmetry.space_group_name_H-M   'P 1'
#
loop_
_entity.id
_entity.type
_entity.pdbx_description
1 polymer ?
#
loop_
_entity_poly.entity_id
_entity_poly.type
_entity_poly.pdbx_seq_one_letter_code
_entity_poly.pdbx_strand_id
1 'polypeptide(L)'
;MINPSLSMGDEGINSVLNSLQRIRERALTCRTCIYALHTELTRLLEVQHLFRQLSYFDILGRTRLTIQLTRITLSLPIALEKAIAEQNVNYGHNTDVDVPATDHDAILPRQVTLLIRGVDVVLEHMEGMLKK
;
A
#
# COMPACT_ATOMS: atom_id res chain seq x y z
N MET A 1 14.67 45.35 -21.57
CA MET A 1 13.28 45.54 -21.07
C MET A 1 12.58 44.20 -21.18
N ILE A 2 12.35 43.52 -20.05
CA ILE A 2 11.59 42.26 -19.99
C ILE A 2 10.11 42.61 -20.11
N ASN A 3 9.40 41.95 -21.03
CA ASN A 3 8.00 42.25 -21.32
C ASN A 3 7.09 41.47 -20.35
N PRO A 4 6.38 42.14 -19.41
CA PRO A 4 5.61 41.50 -18.35
C PRO A 4 4.39 40.71 -18.84
N SER A 5 3.99 40.89 -20.11
CA SER A 5 2.94 40.08 -20.74
C SER A 5 3.40 38.66 -21.08
N LEU A 6 4.71 38.44 -21.31
CA LEU A 6 5.27 37.12 -21.56
C LEU A 6 5.34 36.29 -20.27
N SER A 7 5.73 36.91 -19.15
CA SER A 7 5.81 36.24 -17.84
C SER A 7 4.44 35.80 -17.31
N MET A 8 3.37 36.53 -17.63
CA MET A 8 1.99 36.16 -17.27
C MET A 8 1.50 34.92 -18.07
N GLY A 9 1.92 34.81 -19.34
CA GLY A 9 1.65 33.64 -20.17
C GLY A 9 2.42 32.41 -19.71
N ASP A 10 3.71 32.57 -19.41
CA ASP A 10 4.56 31.49 -18.91
C ASP A 10 4.06 30.96 -17.55
N GLU A 11 3.60 31.83 -16.64
CA GLU A 11 3.02 31.42 -15.37
C GLU A 11 1.73 30.59 -15.54
N GLY A 12 0.88 30.98 -16.49
CA GLY A 12 -0.33 30.22 -16.84
C GLY A 12 0.00 28.85 -17.42
N ILE A 13 0.99 28.78 -18.32
CA ILE A 13 1.48 27.52 -18.91
C ILE A 13 2.08 26.61 -17.83
N ASN A 14 2.93 27.15 -16.97
CA ASN A 14 3.55 26.41 -15.86
C ASN A 14 2.50 25.88 -14.88
N SER A 15 1.45 26.64 -14.58
CA SER A 15 0.33 26.21 -13.73
C SER A 15 -0.41 25.02 -14.33
N VAL A 16 -0.73 25.05 -15.64
CA VAL A 16 -1.38 23.93 -16.32
C VAL A 16 -0.47 22.71 -16.34
N LEU A 17 0.82 22.87 -16.68
CA LEU A 17 1.79 21.75 -16.69
C LEU A 17 1.93 21.11 -15.30
N ASN A 18 2.04 21.92 -14.24
CA ASN A 18 2.07 21.44 -12.87
C ASN A 18 0.78 20.70 -12.49
N SER A 19 -0.38 21.19 -12.94
CA SER A 19 -1.65 20.51 -12.69
C SER A 19 -1.73 19.15 -13.38
N LEU A 20 -1.28 19.05 -14.64
CA LEU A 20 -1.26 17.82 -15.41
C LEU A 20 -0.26 16.81 -14.81
N GLN A 21 0.89 17.26 -14.34
CA GLN A 21 1.85 16.43 -13.65
C GLN A 21 1.25 15.85 -12.36
N ARG A 22 0.60 16.66 -11.53
CA ARG A 22 -0.09 16.20 -10.31
C ARG A 22 -1.22 15.21 -10.62
N ILE A 23 -1.97 15.42 -11.70
CA ILE A 23 -3.01 14.48 -12.14
C ILE A 23 -2.38 13.14 -12.54
N ARG A 24 -1.31 13.18 -13.33
CA ARG A 24 -0.58 11.98 -13.75
C ARG A 24 -0.05 11.21 -12.53
N GLU A 25 0.58 11.89 -11.59
CA GLU A 25 1.10 11.29 -10.35
C GLU A 25 -0.01 10.59 -9.57
N ARG A 26 -1.15 11.27 -9.34
CA ARG A 26 -2.31 10.68 -8.66
C ARG A 26 -2.90 9.49 -9.40
N ALA A 27 -2.98 9.55 -10.72
CA ALA A 27 -3.48 8.44 -11.53
C ALA A 27 -2.56 7.20 -11.45
N LEU A 28 -1.24 7.41 -11.44
CA LEU A 28 -0.27 6.34 -11.24
C LEU A 28 -0.39 5.74 -9.84
N THR A 29 -0.52 6.56 -8.79
CA THR A 29 -0.70 6.08 -7.41
C THR A 29 -1.99 5.29 -7.26
N CYS A 30 -3.09 5.78 -7.83
CA CYS A 30 -4.36 5.06 -7.84
C CYS A 30 -4.22 3.68 -8.51
N ARG A 31 -3.55 3.63 -9.66
CA ARG A 31 -3.26 2.38 -10.38
C ARG A 31 -2.48 1.40 -9.49
N THR A 32 -1.40 1.85 -8.86
CA THR A 32 -0.58 1.02 -7.95
C THR A 32 -1.40 0.49 -6.78
N CYS A 33 -2.19 1.35 -6.12
CA CYS A 33 -3.05 0.96 -5.01
C CYS A 33 -4.06 -0.12 -5.44
N ILE A 34 -4.71 0.05 -6.60
CA ILE A 34 -5.67 -0.93 -7.12
C ILE A 34 -5.01 -2.30 -7.32
N TYR A 35 -3.83 -2.35 -7.92
CA TYR A 35 -3.13 -3.63 -8.14
C TYR A 35 -2.68 -4.29 -6.85
N ALA A 36 -2.15 -3.51 -5.90
CA ALA A 36 -1.78 -4.02 -4.58
C ALA A 36 -3.00 -4.58 -3.83
N LEU A 37 -4.10 -3.82 -3.80
CA LEU A 37 -5.35 -4.24 -3.16
C LEU A 37 -5.96 -5.48 -3.81
N HIS A 38 -6.00 -5.53 -5.15
CA HIS A 38 -6.58 -6.65 -5.87
C HIS A 38 -5.94 -7.98 -5.45
N THR A 39 -4.61 -8.02 -5.34
CA THR A 39 -3.87 -9.23 -4.95
C THR A 39 -4.26 -9.72 -3.56
N GLU A 40 -4.30 -8.82 -2.57
CA GLU A 40 -4.68 -9.19 -1.20
C GLU A 40 -6.16 -9.56 -1.08
N LEU A 41 -7.05 -8.86 -1.81
CA LEU A 41 -8.47 -9.17 -1.83
C LEU A 41 -8.77 -10.55 -2.45
N THR A 42 -8.07 -10.94 -3.51
CA THR A 42 -8.19 -12.29 -4.09
C THR A 42 -7.84 -13.35 -3.04
N ARG A 43 -6.71 -13.19 -2.34
CA ARG A 43 -6.29 -14.12 -1.27
C ARG A 43 -7.30 -14.16 -0.12
N LEU A 44 -7.85 -13.01 0.26
CA LEU A 44 -8.86 -12.91 1.30
C LEU A 44 -10.14 -13.67 0.92
N LEU A 45 -10.61 -13.50 -0.32
CA LEU A 45 -11.80 -14.20 -0.82
C LEU A 45 -11.61 -15.71 -0.86
N GLU A 46 -10.42 -16.20 -1.22
CA GLU A 46 -10.09 -17.63 -1.18
C GLU A 46 -10.17 -18.17 0.25
N VAL A 47 -9.53 -17.51 1.22
CA VAL A 47 -9.57 -17.94 2.62
C VAL A 47 -10.98 -17.87 3.20
N GLN A 48 -11.75 -16.83 2.88
CA GLN A 48 -13.16 -16.73 3.28
C GLN A 48 -14.04 -17.83 2.66
N HIS A 49 -13.75 -18.23 1.42
CA HIS A 49 -14.46 -19.35 0.79
C HIS A 49 -14.17 -20.66 1.52
N LEU A 50 -12.90 -20.96 1.80
CA LEU A 50 -12.49 -22.14 2.57
C LEU A 50 -13.10 -22.13 3.98
N PHE A 51 -13.17 -20.97 4.64
CA PHE A 51 -13.75 -20.84 5.98
C PHE A 51 -15.23 -21.21 6.01
N ARG A 52 -15.98 -20.87 4.95
CA ARG A 52 -17.40 -21.23 4.82
C ARG A 52 -17.64 -22.72 4.57
N GLN A 53 -16.66 -23.42 4.01
CA GLN A 53 -16.77 -24.85 3.73
C GLN A 53 -16.44 -25.74 4.94
N LEU A 54 -15.85 -25.17 6.00
CA LEU A 54 -15.47 -25.92 7.19
C LEU A 54 -16.68 -26.34 8.03
N SER A 55 -16.65 -27.59 8.49
CA SER A 55 -17.58 -28.10 9.50
C SER A 55 -17.53 -27.24 10.77
N TYR A 56 -18.64 -27.16 11.50
CA TYR A 56 -18.72 -26.43 12.76
C TYR A 56 -17.71 -26.98 13.80
N PHE A 57 -17.53 -28.30 13.82
CA PHE A 57 -16.64 -28.98 14.75
C PHE A 57 -15.17 -29.01 14.34
N ASP A 58 -14.83 -28.51 13.14
CA ASP A 58 -13.43 -28.41 12.71
C ASP A 58 -12.75 -27.19 13.32
N ILE A 59 -12.49 -27.27 14.62
CA ILE A 59 -11.89 -26.19 15.41
C ILE A 59 -10.48 -25.88 14.88
N LEU A 60 -9.68 -26.90 14.57
CA LEU A 60 -8.31 -26.73 14.08
C LEU A 60 -8.28 -26.06 12.69
N GLY A 61 -9.14 -26.51 11.76
CA GLY A 61 -9.31 -25.88 10.45
C GLY A 61 -9.75 -24.42 10.58
N ARG A 62 -10.71 -24.13 11.47
CA ARG A 62 -11.17 -22.76 11.74
C ARG A 62 -10.06 -21.88 12.32
N THR A 63 -9.35 -22.35 13.34
CA THR A 63 -8.23 -21.62 13.94
C THR A 63 -7.15 -21.33 12.90
N ARG A 64 -6.79 -22.31 12.07
CA ARG A 64 -5.81 -22.14 10.99
C ARG A 64 -6.24 -21.06 9.99
N LEU A 65 -7.47 -21.11 9.50
CA LEU A 65 -7.97 -20.12 8.54
C LEU A 65 -8.15 -18.74 9.18
N THR A 66 -8.50 -18.65 10.46
CA THR A 66 -8.51 -17.38 11.19
C THR A 66 -7.12 -16.77 11.27
N ILE A 67 -6.08 -17.57 11.57
CA ILE A 67 -4.68 -17.11 11.53
C ILE A 67 -4.33 -16.59 10.14
N GLN A 68 -4.71 -17.31 9.08
CA GLN A 68 -4.47 -16.85 7.71
C GLN A 68 -5.20 -15.53 7.38
N LEU A 69 -6.45 -15.37 7.80
CA LEU A 69 -7.18 -14.10 7.66
C LEU A 69 -6.48 -12.95 8.40
N THR A 70 -6.02 -13.20 9.62
CA THR A 70 -5.29 -12.20 10.40
C THR A 70 -3.99 -11.82 9.70
N ARG A 71 -3.23 -12.80 9.16
CA ARG A 71 -2.01 -12.54 8.39
C ARG A 71 -2.28 -11.68 7.16
N ILE A 72 -3.28 -12.03 6.35
CA ILE A 72 -3.67 -11.24 5.16
C ILE A 72 -4.06 -9.80 5.56
N THR A 73 -4.83 -9.66 6.65
CA THR A 73 -5.26 -8.35 7.15
C THR A 73 -4.08 -7.48 7.58
N LEU A 74 -3.10 -8.08 8.24
CA LEU A 74 -1.89 -7.42 8.72
C LEU A 74 -0.88 -7.16 7.59
N SER A 75 -0.81 -8.03 6.57
CA SER A 75 0.07 -7.86 5.42
C SER A 75 -0.44 -6.81 4.44
N LEU A 76 -1.76 -6.62 4.33
CA LEU A 76 -2.37 -5.69 3.38
C LEU A 76 -1.82 -4.26 3.48
N PRO A 77 -1.80 -3.58 4.65
CA PRO A 77 -1.30 -2.21 4.71
C PRO A 77 0.22 -2.14 4.46
N ILE A 78 0.99 -3.18 4.80
CA ILE A 78 2.43 -3.27 4.50
C ILE A 78 2.66 -3.43 2.99
N ALA A 79 1.89 -4.29 2.33
CA ALA A 79 1.99 -4.53 0.89
C ALA A 79 1.63 -3.27 0.09
N LEU A 80 0.61 -2.53 0.56
CA LEU A 80 0.21 -1.26 -0.03
C LEU A 80 1.29 -0.19 0.12
N GLU A 81 1.84 -0.02 1.33
CA GLU A 81 2.93 0.93 1.61
C GLU A 81 4.17 0.61 0.77
N LYS A 82 4.53 -0.68 0.66
CA LYS A 82 5.63 -1.13 -0.19
C LYS A 82 5.39 -0.81 -1.67
N ALA A 83 4.20 -1.05 -2.19
CA ALA A 83 3.88 -0.78 -3.59
C ALA A 83 3.98 0.71 -3.91
N ILE A 84 3.52 1.58 -3.01
CA ILE A 84 3.61 3.03 -3.17
C ILE A 84 5.08 3.51 -3.08
N ALA A 85 5.85 2.97 -2.13
CA ALA A 85 7.27 3.28 -2.01
C ALA A 85 8.06 2.88 -3.27
N GLU A 86 7.81 1.68 -3.81
CA GLU A 86 8.43 1.19 -5.06
C GLU A 86 8.06 2.06 -6.26
N GLN A 87 6.81 2.52 -6.33
CA GLN A 87 6.38 3.47 -7.36
C GLN A 87 7.14 4.79 -7.25
N ASN A 88 7.25 5.37 -6.05
CA ASN A 88 7.94 6.64 -5.84
C ASN A 88 9.41 6.56 -6.28
N VAL A 89 10.07 5.41 -6.03
CA VAL A 89 11.43 5.14 -6.51
C VAL A 89 11.48 5.00 -8.03
N ASN A 90 10.57 4.23 -8.64
CA ASN A 90 10.58 3.97 -10.09
C ASN A 90 10.25 5.20 -10.94
N TYR A 91 9.38 6.09 -10.46
CA TYR A 91 8.97 7.26 -11.21
C TYR A 91 9.81 8.51 -10.92
N GLY A 92 10.83 8.40 -10.06
CA GLY A 92 11.78 9.46 -9.78
C GLY A 92 11.08 10.75 -9.43
N HIS A 93 10.63 10.89 -8.18
CA HIS A 93 10.00 12.11 -7.69
C HIS A 93 11.01 13.27 -7.77
N ASN A 94 11.10 13.92 -8.93
CA ASN A 94 11.70 15.23 -9.11
C ASN A 94 10.73 16.26 -8.52
N THR A 95 10.54 16.24 -7.20
CA THR A 95 10.06 17.43 -6.51
C THR A 95 11.22 18.41 -6.45
N ASP A 96 11.29 19.29 -7.45
CA ASP A 96 11.96 20.59 -7.37
C ASP A 96 11.18 21.55 -6.45
N VAL A 97 10.77 21.05 -5.27
CA VAL A 97 10.28 21.88 -4.18
C VAL A 97 11.01 21.34 -2.96
N ASP A 98 11.87 22.17 -2.37
CA ASP A 98 12.57 21.97 -1.09
C ASP A 98 11.57 21.74 0.06
N VAL A 99 10.85 20.62 0.03
CA VAL A 99 10.20 20.05 1.19
C VAL A 99 11.20 19.06 1.74
N PRO A 100 11.80 19.31 2.92
CA PRO A 100 12.72 18.35 3.52
C PRO A 100 12.02 17.00 3.54
N ALA A 101 12.73 15.93 3.17
CA ALA A 101 12.26 14.55 3.21
C ALA A 101 11.85 14.19 4.64
N THR A 102 10.66 14.65 5.02
CA THR A 102 10.04 14.38 6.30
C THR A 102 9.58 12.94 6.24
N ASP A 103 9.67 12.27 7.38
CA ASP A 103 9.17 10.93 7.71
C ASP A 103 7.63 10.74 7.45
N HIS A 104 7.01 11.64 6.69
CA HIS A 104 5.60 11.70 6.28
C HIS A 104 5.26 10.87 5.03
N ASP A 105 6.24 10.33 4.31
CA ASP A 105 5.98 9.41 3.18
C ASP A 105 5.68 7.97 3.63
N ALA A 106 5.95 7.66 4.90
CA ALA A 106 5.51 6.41 5.50
C ALA A 106 4.01 6.54 5.87
N ILE A 107 3.18 5.71 5.25
CA ILE A 107 1.74 5.67 5.53
C ILE A 107 1.51 5.16 6.96
N LEU A 108 2.39 4.28 7.43
CA LEU A 108 2.34 3.75 8.78
C LEU A 108 3.53 4.26 9.61
N PRO A 109 3.31 4.62 10.88
CA PRO A 109 4.41 4.87 11.80
C PRO A 109 5.33 3.64 11.88
N ARG A 110 6.65 3.85 11.88
CA ARG A 110 7.65 2.76 11.93
C ARG A 110 7.39 1.75 13.03
N GLN A 111 6.91 2.22 14.19
CA GLN A 111 6.60 1.36 15.33
C GLN A 111 5.46 0.39 14.99
N VAL A 112 4.42 0.86 14.28
CA VAL A 112 3.29 0.05 13.83
C VAL A 112 3.77 -0.99 12.82
N THR A 113 4.59 -0.61 11.83
CA THR A 113 5.14 -1.54 10.85
C THR A 113 5.99 -2.63 11.51
N LEU A 114 6.80 -2.28 12.51
CA LEU A 114 7.58 -3.26 13.28
C LEU A 114 6.70 -4.19 14.11
N LEU A 115 5.66 -3.65 14.77
CA LEU A 115 4.70 -4.46 15.53
C LEU A 115 3.96 -5.44 14.62
N ILE A 116 3.44 -4.97 13.49
CA ILE A 116 2.73 -5.79 12.52
C ILE A 116 3.64 -6.92 12.01
N ARG A 117 4.90 -6.62 11.66
CA ARG A 117 5.88 -7.65 11.26
C ARG A 117 6.16 -8.64 12.38
N GLY A 118 6.31 -8.18 13.62
CA GLY A 118 6.49 -9.05 14.78
C GLY A 118 5.31 -10.01 14.97
N VAL A 119 4.08 -9.50 14.84
CA VAL A 119 2.86 -10.31 14.94
C VAL A 119 2.76 -11.30 13.77
N ASP A 120 3.10 -10.89 12.54
CA ASP A 120 3.09 -11.80 11.38
C ASP A 120 4.05 -12.99 11.56
N VAL A 121 5.23 -12.76 12.13
CA VAL A 121 6.19 -13.84 12.46
C VAL A 121 5.59 -14.82 13.48
N VAL A 122 4.91 -14.32 14.52
CA VAL A 122 4.25 -15.17 15.51
C VAL A 122 3.11 -15.98 14.86
N LEU A 123 2.30 -15.33 14.02
CA LEU A 123 1.20 -15.99 13.31
C LEU A 123 1.70 -17.05 12.33
N GLU A 124 2.81 -16.80 11.64
CA GLU A 124 3.48 -17.79 10.78
C GLU A 124 3.93 -19.02 11.58
N HIS A 125 4.51 -18.80 12.76
CA HIS A 125 4.89 -19.89 13.66
C HIS A 125 3.69 -20.71 14.11
N MET A 126 2.59 -20.05 14.51
CA MET A 126 1.34 -20.71 14.90
C MET A 126 0.72 -21.51 13.75
N GLU A 127 0.76 -20.98 12.51
CA GLU A 127 0.30 -21.71 11.33
C GLU A 127 1.13 -22.97 11.08
N GLY A 128 2.45 -22.90 11.28
CA GLY A 128 3.35 -24.05 11.17
C GLY A 128 3.08 -25.14 12.20
N MET A 129 2.68 -24.77 13.41
CA MET A 129 2.28 -25.73 14.45
C MET A 129 0.98 -26.47 14.12
N LEU A 130 0.02 -25.81 13.48
CA LEU A 130 -1.29 -26.38 13.11
C LEU A 130 -1.24 -27.26 11.86
N LYS A 131 -0.12 -27.27 11.12
CA LYS A 131 0.12 -28.17 9.98
C LYS A 131 0.73 -29.52 10.41
N LYS A 132 1.20 -29.65 11.66
CA LYS A 132 1.72 -30.89 12.25
C LYS A 132 0.62 -31.62 12.99
#